data_AF-A0A846PBQ5-F1
#
_entry.id   AF-A0A846PBQ5-F1
#
_cell.length_a   1.000
_cell.length_b   1.000
_cell.length_c   1.000
_cell.angle_alpha   90.00
_cell.angle_beta   90.00
_cell.angle_gamma   90.00
#
_symmetry.space_group_name_H-M   'P 1'
#
loop_
_entity.id
_entity.type
_entity.pdbx_description
1 polymer ?
#
loop_
_entity_poly.entity_id
_entity_poly.type
_entity_poly.pdbx_seq_one_letter_code
_entity_poly.pdbx_strand_id
1 'polypeptide(L)'
;MSLTEYLHEKAEESRHSEIVGHLITVTGVIFLMGGTMVTVSAVKDPDWFLFIPYKLSYHPYSLMGLIFTVLAYILVVFGLV
;
A
#
# COMPACT_ATOMS: atom_id res chain seq x y z
N MET A 1 -6.24 -0.86 39.28
CA MET A 1 -5.18 -1.20 38.33
C MET A 1 -3.89 -0.60 38.82
N SER A 2 -2.85 -1.41 38.97
CA SER A 2 -1.51 -0.88 39.26
C SER A 2 -0.90 -0.27 38.00
N LEU A 3 0.03 0.68 38.16
CA LEU A 3 0.77 1.29 37.05
C LEU A 3 1.43 0.20 36.17
N THR A 4 1.94 -0.86 36.80
CA THR A 4 2.58 -2.00 36.13
C THR A 4 1.62 -2.76 35.22
N GLU A 5 0.38 -3.00 35.66
CA GLU A 5 -0.65 -3.65 34.82
C GLU A 5 -1.01 -2.78 33.61
N TYR A 6 -1.16 -1.46 33.82
CA TYR A 6 -1.45 -0.53 32.74
C TYR A 6 -0.34 -0.47 31.68
N LEU A 7 0.93 -0.43 32.12
CA LEU A 7 2.08 -0.44 31.19
C LEU A 7 2.18 -1.78 30.44
N HIS A 8 1.88 -2.89 31.11
CA HIS A 8 1.91 -4.20 30.48
C HIS A 8 0.84 -4.31 29.39
N GLU A 9 -0.39 -3.91 29.70
CA GLU A 9 -1.49 -3.91 28.73
C GLU A 9 -1.20 -3.00 27.53
N LYS A 10 -0.66 -1.79 27.78
CA LYS A 10 -0.32 -0.87 26.70
C LYS A 10 0.84 -1.36 25.82
N ALA A 11 1.80 -2.08 26.40
CA ALA A 11 2.88 -2.71 25.65
C ALA A 11 2.36 -3.84 24.74
N GLU A 12 1.40 -4.63 25.21
CA GLU A 12 0.76 -5.65 24.36
C GLU A 12 -0.06 -5.04 23.23
N GLU A 13 -0.82 -3.98 23.51
CA GLU A 13 -1.58 -3.24 22.50
C GLU A 13 -0.65 -2.62 21.44
N SER A 14 0.47 -2.03 21.87
CA SER A 14 1.49 -1.47 20.98
C SER A 14 2.10 -2.53 20.06
N ARG A 15 2.45 -3.70 20.62
CA ARG A 15 2.99 -4.83 19.84
C ARG A 15 1.99 -5.32 18.79
N HIS A 16 0.70 -5.37 19.15
CA HIS A 16 -0.33 -5.76 18.20
C HIS A 16 -0.49 -4.73 17.08
N SER A 17 -0.53 -3.44 17.44
CA SER A 17 -0.63 -2.34 16.48
C SER A 17 0.55 -2.31 15.51
N GLU A 18 1.77 -2.56 16.00
CA GLU A 18 2.99 -2.61 15.16
C GLU A 18 2.92 -3.75 14.13
N ILE A 19 2.50 -4.95 14.54
CA ILE A 19 2.35 -6.09 13.63
C ILE A 19 1.28 -5.80 12.58
N VAL A 20 0.17 -5.17 12.96
CA VAL A 20 -0.91 -4.79 12.03
C VAL A 20 -0.40 -3.75 11.03
N GLY A 21 0.31 -2.71 11.47
CA GLY A 21 0.95 -1.73 10.58
C GLY A 21 1.93 -2.38 9.60
N HIS A 22 2.71 -3.35 10.08
CA HIS A 22 3.64 -4.12 9.24
C HIS A 22 2.90 -4.93 8.16
N LEU A 23 1.81 -5.62 8.53
CA LEU A 23 0.97 -6.38 7.58
C LEU A 23 0.30 -5.48 6.54
N ILE A 24 -0.17 -4.29 6.95
CA ILE A 24 -0.73 -3.28 6.05
C ILE A 24 0.34 -2.80 5.07
N THR A 25 1.56 -2.54 5.54
CA THR A 25 2.70 -2.15 4.70
C THR A 25 3.02 -3.21 3.66
N VAL A 26 3.15 -4.48 4.07
CA VAL A 26 3.41 -5.61 3.15
C VAL A 26 2.30 -5.73 2.11
N THR A 27 1.04 -5.59 2.52
CA THR A 27 -0.12 -5.60 1.60
C THR A 27 -0.02 -4.47 0.59
N GLY A 28 0.32 -3.25 1.02
CA GLY A 28 0.55 -2.10 0.14
C GLY A 28 1.63 -2.36 -0.91
N VAL A 29 2.75 -2.98 -0.53
CA VAL A 29 3.84 -3.34 -1.47
C VAL A 29 3.37 -4.39 -2.51
N ILE A 30 2.55 -5.36 -2.10
CA ILE A 30 1.97 -6.34 -3.03
C ILE A 30 1.06 -5.65 -4.06
N PHE A 31 0.20 -4.73 -3.61
CA PHE A 31 -0.63 -3.94 -4.52
C PHE A 31 0.20 -3.04 -5.44
N LEU A 32 1.34 -2.53 -4.97
CA LEU A 32 2.25 -1.72 -5.80
C LEU A 32 2.84 -2.56 -6.94
N MET A 33 3.32 -3.76 -6.63
CA MET A 33 3.83 -4.68 -7.66
C MET A 33 2.72 -5.13 -8.62
N GLY A 34 1.53 -5.45 -8.10
CA GLY A 34 0.39 -5.84 -8.94
C GLY A 34 -0.07 -4.71 -9.86
N GLY A 35 -0.22 -3.49 -9.34
CA GLY A 35 -0.62 -2.31 -10.11
C GLY A 35 0.39 -1.98 -11.21
N THR A 36 1.68 -1.98 -10.90
CA THR A 36 2.74 -1.73 -11.90
C THR A 36 2.78 -2.81 -12.97
N MET A 37 2.64 -4.09 -12.62
CA MET A 37 2.60 -5.19 -13.59
C MET A 37 1.40 -5.08 -14.55
N VAL A 38 0.22 -4.71 -14.05
CA VAL A 38 -0.97 -4.47 -14.89
C VAL A 38 -0.74 -3.28 -15.82
N THR A 39 -0.14 -2.18 -15.33
CA THR A 39 0.17 -1.01 -16.17
C THR A 39 1.18 -1.33 -17.27
N VAL A 40 2.25 -2.06 -16.95
CA VAL A 40 3.29 -2.47 -17.93
C VAL A 40 2.72 -3.38 -19.01
N SER A 41 1.83 -4.31 -18.63
CA SER A 41 1.22 -5.24 -19.58
C SER A 41 0.13 -4.60 -20.44
N ALA A 42 -0.57 -3.59 -19.94
CA ALA A 42 -1.67 -2.93 -20.64
C ALA A 42 -1.21 -1.81 -21.60
N VAL A 43 -0.04 -1.20 -21.37
CA VAL A 43 0.43 -0.03 -22.13
C VAL A 43 1.81 -0.30 -22.71
N LYS A 44 1.93 -0.13 -24.04
CA LYS A 44 3.15 -0.42 -24.79
C LYS A 44 4.31 0.54 -24.48
N ASP A 45 4.00 1.83 -24.36
CA ASP A 45 4.93 2.90 -24.03
C ASP A 45 4.31 3.77 -22.93
N PRO A 46 4.48 3.37 -21.65
CA PRO A 46 3.83 4.08 -20.58
C PRO A 46 4.66 5.29 -20.13
N ASP A 47 4.03 6.45 -20.21
CA ASP A 47 4.54 7.71 -19.66
C ASP A 47 4.43 7.69 -18.12
N TRP A 48 5.57 7.59 -17.43
CA TRP A 48 5.65 7.40 -15.98
C TRP A 48 6.26 8.59 -15.23
N PHE A 49 5.73 8.83 -14.03
CA PHE A 49 6.42 9.56 -12.98
C PHE A 49 6.51 8.65 -11.75
N LEU A 50 7.70 8.18 -11.40
CA LEU A 50 7.96 7.45 -10.14
C LEU A 50 6.95 6.30 -9.88
N PHE A 51 6.74 5.45 -10.89
CA PHE A 51 5.79 4.32 -10.90
C PHE A 51 4.29 4.65 -11.00
N ILE A 52 3.92 5.92 -11.22
CA ILE A 52 2.55 6.34 -11.48
C ILE A 52 2.39 6.66 -12.98
N PRO A 53 1.52 5.94 -13.71
CA PRO A 53 1.17 6.32 -15.08
C PRO A 53 0.28 7.56 -15.06
N TYR A 54 0.73 8.67 -15.67
CA TYR A 54 -0.05 9.92 -15.70
C TYR A 54 -0.90 10.08 -16.96
N LYS A 55 -0.64 9.30 -18.01
CA LYS A 55 -1.51 9.24 -19.19
C LYS A 55 -2.46 8.05 -19.09
N LEU A 56 -3.75 8.34 -18.96
CA LEU A 56 -4.78 7.32 -19.13
C LEU A 56 -4.86 6.91 -20.60
N SER A 57 -4.53 5.65 -20.88
CA SER A 57 -4.88 5.02 -22.15
C SER A 57 -6.35 4.58 -22.10
N TYR A 58 -7.07 4.57 -23.24
CA TYR A 58 -8.48 4.15 -23.33
C TYR A 58 -8.75 2.67 -23.00
N HIS A 59 -7.74 1.93 -22.54
CA HIS A 59 -7.86 0.53 -22.18
C HIS A 59 -8.37 0.40 -20.72
N PRO A 60 -9.43 -0.39 -20.45
CA PRO A 60 -9.97 -0.54 -19.08
C PRO A 60 -8.96 -1.03 -18.04
N TYR A 61 -7.98 -1.85 -18.44
CA TYR A 61 -6.91 -2.32 -17.56
C TYR A 61 -5.94 -1.20 -17.12
N SER A 62 -5.80 -0.14 -17.90
CA SER A 62 -4.96 1.01 -17.54
C SER A 62 -5.51 1.74 -16.31
N LEU A 63 -6.84 1.86 -16.21
CA LEU A 63 -7.51 2.50 -15.07
C LEU A 63 -7.39 1.62 -13.81
N MET A 64 -7.53 0.31 -13.97
CA MET A 64 -7.36 -0.66 -12.88
C MET A 64 -5.94 -0.61 -12.30
N GLY A 65 -4.91 -0.58 -13.15
CA GLY A 65 -3.51 -0.43 -12.70
C GLY A 65 -3.26 0.87 -11.93
N LEU A 66 -3.89 1.97 -12.37
CA LEU A 66 -3.80 3.26 -11.68
C LEU A 66 -4.48 3.21 -10.30
N ILE A 67 -5.67 2.61 -10.19
CA ILE A 67 -6.35 2.45 -8.89
C ILE A 67 -5.49 1.63 -7.93
N PHE A 68 -4.90 0.53 -8.41
CA PHE A 68 -4.06 -0.33 -7.57
C PHE A 68 -2.78 0.36 -7.11
N THR A 69 -2.14 1.16 -7.97
CA THR A 69 -0.96 1.94 -7.58
C THR A 69 -1.31 3.03 -6.57
N VAL A 70 -2.43 3.75 -6.72
CA VAL A 70 -2.87 4.75 -5.74
C VAL A 70 -3.22 4.10 -4.39
N LEU A 71 -3.97 2.99 -4.41
CA LEU A 71 -4.31 2.24 -3.20
C LEU A 71 -3.05 1.74 -2.49
N ALA A 72 -2.06 1.25 -3.24
CA ALA A 72 -0.79 0.80 -2.71
C ALA A 72 -0.06 1.92 -1.95
N TYR A 73 0.02 3.12 -2.52
CA TYR A 73 0.66 4.26 -1.84
C TYR A 73 -0.06 4.62 -0.54
N ILE A 74 -1.40 4.63 -0.54
CA ILE A 74 -2.18 4.89 0.68
C ILE A 74 -1.87 3.83 1.75
N LEU A 75 -1.88 2.56 1.38
CA LEU A 75 -1.61 1.45 2.31
C LEU A 75 -0.17 1.47 2.85
N VAL A 76 0.83 1.78 2.02
CA VAL A 76 2.23 1.88 2.48
C VAL A 76 2.39 3.05 3.47
N VAL A 77 1.79 4.21 3.18
CA VAL A 77 1.87 5.36 4.09
C VAL A 77 1.13 5.06 5.39
N PHE A 78 -0.06 4.46 5.34
CA PHE A 78 -0.82 4.10 6.55
C PHE A 78 -0.16 2.99 7.36
N GLY A 79 0.52 2.04 6.72
CA GLY A 79 1.22 0.97 7.43
C GLY A 79 2.50 1.42 8.12
N LEU A 80 3.09 2.55 7.67
CA LEU A 80 4.29 3.15 8.26
C LEU A 80 4.00 4.10 9.44
N VAL A 81 2.77 4.61 9.54
CA VAL A 81 2.31 5.54 10.60
C VAL A 81 1.65 4.77 11.72
#